data_AF-A0A0F9RZL8-F1
#
_entry.id   AF-A0A0F9RZL8-F1
#
_cell.length_a   1.000
_cell.length_b   1.000
_cell.length_c   1.000
_cell.angle_alpha   90.00
_cell.angle_beta   90.00
_cell.angle_gamma   90.00
#
_symmetry.space_group_name_H-M   'P 1'
#
loop_
_entity.id
_entity.type
_entity.pdbx_description
1 polymer ?
#
loop_
_entity_poly.entity_id
_entity_poly.type
_entity_poly.pdbx_seq_one_letter_code
_entity_poly.pdbx_strand_id
1 'polypeptide(L)'
;MEIIEDQYQKVIEAFPNTIIVKNFISHLKIPLMNNVFLDIDYSKYPRRPKVILIKADGQVFKKVDNMISSLMGWKKKKAPSIVELITEILAFIEGMRSNKITVKADLINGILALCRDHHPREILGLLRVDKGIITEFILPPGAITSNKSGVYYPRRMPSDPSLEGTVHSHPSGNPNPSPTDLKSIFIKGRFHIIVGFPYDNLNCVKCFDRKGKGINLQIND
;
A
#
# COMPACT_ATOMS: atom_id res chain seq x y z
N MET A 1 -11.36 -30.31 -10.80
CA MET A 1 -12.72 -29.82 -10.50
C MET A 1 -12.81 -29.55 -9.01
N GLU A 2 -12.47 -30.51 -8.16
CA GLU A 2 -12.41 -30.38 -6.69
C GLU A 2 -11.68 -29.13 -6.17
N ILE A 3 -10.49 -28.81 -6.69
CA ILE A 3 -9.75 -27.62 -6.23
C ILE A 3 -10.48 -26.30 -6.52
N ILE A 4 -11.28 -26.22 -7.59
CA ILE A 4 -12.05 -25.02 -7.92
C ILE A 4 -13.25 -24.91 -6.98
N GLU A 5 -13.93 -26.01 -6.72
CA GLU A 5 -15.08 -26.07 -5.81
C GLU A 5 -14.67 -25.75 -4.37
N ASP A 6 -13.54 -26.27 -3.89
CA ASP A 6 -12.97 -25.93 -2.58
C ASP A 6 -12.71 -24.41 -2.45
N GLN A 7 -12.10 -23.80 -3.46
CA GLN A 7 -11.86 -22.35 -3.46
C GLN A 7 -13.19 -21.58 -3.51
N TYR A 8 -14.14 -22.03 -4.31
CA TYR A 8 -15.47 -21.41 -4.39
C TYR A 8 -16.19 -21.42 -3.04
N GLN A 9 -16.24 -22.56 -2.34
CA GLN A 9 -16.89 -22.65 -1.03
C GLN A 9 -16.28 -21.68 -0.03
N LYS A 10 -14.93 -21.65 0.04
CA LYS A 10 -14.20 -20.70 0.89
C LYS A 10 -14.52 -19.24 0.56
N VAL A 11 -14.66 -18.91 -0.73
CA VAL A 11 -14.99 -17.55 -1.18
C VAL A 11 -16.43 -17.17 -0.81
N ILE A 12 -17.40 -18.05 -1.02
CA ILE A 12 -18.80 -17.75 -0.66
C ILE A 12 -18.97 -17.62 0.85
N GLU A 13 -18.26 -18.44 1.64
CA GLU A 13 -18.24 -18.35 3.10
C GLU A 13 -17.65 -17.01 3.59
N ALA A 14 -16.50 -16.60 3.04
CA ALA A 14 -15.84 -15.35 3.43
C ALA A 14 -16.50 -14.08 2.84
N PHE A 15 -17.14 -14.20 1.67
CA PHE A 15 -17.72 -13.10 0.90
C PHE A 15 -19.13 -13.47 0.42
N PRO A 16 -20.15 -13.45 1.30
CA PRO A 16 -21.48 -13.97 1.00
C PRO A 16 -22.24 -13.19 -0.09
N ASN A 17 -21.85 -11.94 -0.36
CA ASN A 17 -22.45 -11.10 -1.41
C ASN A 17 -21.82 -11.32 -2.80
N THR A 18 -21.06 -12.40 -2.97
CA THR A 18 -20.41 -12.73 -4.24
C THR A 18 -21.43 -13.13 -5.30
N ILE A 19 -21.24 -12.61 -6.52
CA ILE A 19 -22.09 -12.86 -7.68
C ILE A 19 -21.35 -13.79 -8.66
N ILE A 20 -22.00 -14.88 -9.07
CA ILE A 20 -21.46 -15.80 -10.08
C ILE A 20 -21.66 -15.22 -11.48
N VAL A 21 -20.62 -15.25 -12.31
CA VAL A 21 -20.67 -14.78 -13.69
C VAL A 21 -20.98 -15.94 -14.63
N LYS A 22 -22.06 -15.82 -15.40
CA LYS A 22 -22.48 -16.82 -16.41
C LYS A 22 -22.53 -18.26 -15.87
N ASN A 23 -22.93 -18.43 -14.59
CA ASN A 23 -22.98 -19.72 -13.87
C ASN A 23 -21.63 -20.45 -13.73
N PHE A 24 -20.49 -19.78 -13.93
CA PHE A 24 -19.18 -20.37 -13.66
C PHE A 24 -18.74 -20.06 -12.23
N ILE A 25 -18.69 -21.06 -11.36
CA ILE A 25 -18.23 -20.90 -9.97
C ILE A 25 -16.80 -20.33 -9.86
N SER A 26 -16.00 -20.48 -10.92
CA SER A 26 -14.64 -19.94 -11.04
C SER A 26 -14.55 -18.52 -11.59
N HIS A 27 -15.67 -17.88 -11.94
CA HIS A 27 -15.74 -16.49 -12.37
C HIS A 27 -16.74 -15.74 -11.49
N LEU A 28 -16.19 -14.89 -10.61
CA LEU A 28 -16.94 -14.25 -9.54
C LEU A 28 -16.83 -12.73 -9.65
N LYS A 29 -17.88 -12.03 -9.21
CA LYS A 29 -17.92 -10.58 -8.99
C LYS A 29 -18.21 -10.31 -7.53
N ILE A 30 -17.36 -9.51 -6.90
CA ILE A 30 -17.56 -9.08 -5.52
C ILE A 30 -17.96 -7.60 -5.54
N PRO A 31 -19.16 -7.25 -5.06
CA PRO A 31 -19.61 -5.86 -5.00
C PRO A 31 -18.69 -5.01 -4.13
N LEU A 32 -18.30 -3.86 -4.65
CA LEU A 32 -17.61 -2.78 -3.94
C LEU A 32 -18.51 -1.54 -3.92
N MET A 33 -18.02 -0.42 -3.39
CA MET A 33 -18.78 0.83 -3.35
C MET A 33 -18.82 1.54 -4.70
N ASN A 34 -19.76 2.48 -4.85
CA ASN A 34 -19.95 3.30 -6.07
C ASN A 34 -20.16 2.49 -7.35
N ASN A 35 -20.89 1.37 -7.26
CA ASN A 35 -21.20 0.48 -8.39
C ASN A 35 -19.94 -0.06 -9.10
N VAL A 36 -18.84 -0.24 -8.34
CA VAL A 36 -17.63 -0.94 -8.78
C VAL A 36 -17.68 -2.38 -8.28
N PHE A 37 -17.16 -3.32 -9.06
CA PHE A 37 -17.06 -4.73 -8.71
C PHE A 37 -15.62 -5.19 -8.88
N LEU A 38 -15.16 -6.05 -7.99
CA LEU A 38 -13.97 -6.86 -8.23
C LEU A 38 -14.39 -8.09 -9.06
N ASP A 39 -13.95 -8.13 -10.31
CA ASP A 39 -14.18 -9.26 -11.21
C ASP A 39 -12.94 -10.16 -11.21
N ILE A 40 -13.13 -11.42 -10.82
CA ILE A 40 -12.07 -12.42 -10.69
C ILE A 40 -12.44 -13.70 -11.43
N ASP A 41 -11.60 -14.06 -12.41
CA ASP A 41 -11.65 -15.33 -13.13
C ASP A 41 -10.44 -16.18 -12.73
N TYR A 42 -10.70 -17.25 -12.00
CA TYR A 42 -9.73 -18.23 -11.55
C TYR A 42 -9.98 -19.62 -12.15
N SER A 43 -10.64 -19.70 -13.31
CA SER A 43 -10.90 -20.95 -14.04
C SER A 43 -9.67 -21.82 -14.30
N LYS A 44 -8.47 -21.21 -14.29
CA LYS A 44 -7.18 -21.88 -14.50
C LYS A 44 -6.40 -22.14 -13.21
N TYR A 45 -6.98 -21.90 -12.04
CA TYR A 45 -6.33 -22.12 -10.74
C TYR A 45 -5.73 -23.53 -10.64
N PRO A 46 -4.50 -23.72 -10.13
CA PRO A 46 -3.66 -22.74 -9.40
C PRO A 46 -2.76 -21.85 -10.27
N ARG A 47 -3.03 -21.71 -11.57
CA ARG A 47 -2.43 -20.61 -12.35
C ARG A 47 -3.01 -19.27 -11.91
N ARG A 48 -2.23 -18.21 -12.17
CA ARG A 48 -2.59 -16.84 -11.79
C ARG A 48 -3.99 -16.48 -12.33
N PRO A 49 -4.90 -16.00 -11.47
CA PRO A 49 -6.22 -15.57 -11.90
C PRO A 49 -6.16 -14.25 -12.67
N LYS A 50 -7.18 -13.99 -13.48
CA LYS A 50 -7.41 -12.69 -14.09
C LYS A 50 -8.26 -11.87 -13.12
N VAL A 51 -7.78 -10.68 -12.79
CA VAL A 51 -8.42 -9.81 -11.79
C VAL A 51 -8.50 -8.39 -12.35
N ILE A 52 -9.70 -7.81 -12.36
CA ILE A 52 -9.95 -6.43 -12.79
C ILE A 52 -11.04 -5.79 -11.92
N LEU A 53 -10.99 -4.46 -11.78
CA LEU A 53 -12.11 -3.69 -11.27
C LEU A 53 -12.96 -3.23 -12.45
N ILE A 54 -14.27 -3.46 -12.37
CA ILE A 54 -15.25 -3.08 -13.40
C ILE A 54 -16.35 -2.22 -12.78
N LYS A 55 -16.99 -1.38 -13.60
CA LYS A 55 -18.23 -0.69 -13.22
C LYS A 55 -19.44 -1.59 -13.45
N ALA A 56 -20.61 -1.17 -12.98
CA ALA A 56 -21.88 -1.89 -13.20
C ALA A 56 -22.22 -2.13 -14.68
N ASP A 57 -21.80 -1.24 -15.58
CA ASP A 57 -21.98 -1.38 -17.02
C ASP A 57 -20.96 -2.34 -17.69
N GLY A 58 -20.08 -2.96 -16.90
CA GLY A 58 -19.06 -3.89 -17.38
C GLY A 58 -17.79 -3.22 -17.91
N GLN A 59 -17.72 -1.89 -17.97
CA GLN A 59 -16.50 -1.20 -18.36
C GLN A 59 -15.38 -1.43 -17.34
N VAL A 60 -14.16 -1.64 -17.84
CA VAL A 60 -12.97 -1.75 -16.98
C VAL A 60 -12.74 -0.42 -16.29
N PHE A 61 -12.85 -0.41 -14.97
CA PHE A 61 -12.52 0.73 -14.13
C PHE A 61 -11.01 0.83 -13.90
N LYS A 62 -10.37 -0.29 -13.48
CA LYS A 62 -8.93 -0.32 -13.18
C LYS A 62 -8.38 -1.74 -13.18
N LYS A 63 -7.14 -1.88 -13.64
CA LYS A 63 -6.34 -3.10 -13.50
C LYS A 63 -5.56 -3.07 -12.18
N VAL A 64 -5.53 -4.20 -11.47
CA VAL A 64 -4.86 -4.33 -10.14
C VAL A 64 -3.67 -5.28 -10.15
N ASP A 65 -3.35 -5.90 -11.29
CA ASP A 65 -2.31 -6.93 -11.41
C ASP A 65 -0.92 -6.49 -10.94
N ASN A 66 -0.53 -5.24 -11.19
CA ASN A 66 0.77 -4.69 -10.80
C ASN A 66 0.74 -3.96 -9.44
N MET A 67 -0.36 -4.06 -8.70
CA MET A 67 -0.56 -3.38 -7.42
C MET A 67 -0.63 -4.34 -6.24
N ILE A 68 -0.76 -5.64 -6.53
CA ILE A 68 -1.02 -6.69 -5.55
C ILE A 68 0.17 -7.65 -5.57
N SER A 69 0.86 -7.76 -4.45
CA SER A 69 2.11 -8.51 -4.30
C SER A 69 1.91 -9.98 -4.69
N SER A 70 0.79 -10.58 -4.27
CA SER A 70 0.47 -11.97 -4.64
C SER A 70 0.29 -12.18 -6.16
N LEU A 71 -0.22 -11.18 -6.90
CA LEU A 71 -0.38 -11.26 -8.36
C LEU A 71 0.93 -11.07 -9.11
N MET A 72 1.80 -10.18 -8.62
CA MET A 72 3.13 -9.94 -9.22
C MET A 72 4.07 -11.12 -9.00
N GLY A 73 4.07 -11.70 -7.81
CA GLY A 73 4.94 -12.81 -7.41
C GLY A 73 4.35 -14.20 -7.63
N TRP A 74 3.29 -14.35 -8.44
CA TRP A 74 2.49 -15.57 -8.48
C TRP A 74 3.31 -16.81 -8.86
N LYS A 75 3.36 -17.80 -7.95
CA LYS A 75 4.02 -19.10 -8.18
C LYS A 75 2.99 -20.22 -8.04
N LYS A 76 2.72 -20.97 -9.11
CA LYS A 76 1.75 -22.08 -9.12
C LYS A 76 1.95 -23.09 -7.97
N LYS A 77 3.21 -23.39 -7.61
CA LYS A 77 3.55 -24.33 -6.54
C LYS A 77 3.25 -23.81 -5.13
N LYS A 78 3.08 -22.49 -4.97
CA LYS A 78 2.81 -21.79 -3.70
C LYS A 78 1.74 -20.72 -3.95
N ALA A 79 0.67 -21.10 -4.64
CA ALA A 79 -0.42 -20.19 -4.94
C ALA A 79 -1.19 -19.89 -3.65
N PRO A 80 -1.47 -18.61 -3.33
CA PRO A 80 -2.39 -18.29 -2.25
C PRO A 80 -3.79 -18.76 -2.61
N SER A 81 -4.63 -18.97 -1.59
CA SER A 81 -6.05 -19.18 -1.78
C SER A 81 -6.71 -17.96 -2.44
N ILE A 82 -7.83 -18.17 -3.11
CA ILE A 82 -8.62 -17.09 -3.73
C ILE A 82 -9.14 -16.13 -2.65
N VAL A 83 -9.46 -16.64 -1.45
CA VAL A 83 -9.85 -15.80 -0.30
C VAL A 83 -8.71 -14.88 0.15
N GLU A 84 -7.49 -15.39 0.32
CA GLU A 84 -6.32 -14.56 0.68
C GLU A 84 -6.06 -13.49 -0.38
N LEU A 85 -6.13 -13.86 -1.66
CA LEU A 85 -5.96 -12.92 -2.76
C LEU A 85 -7.03 -11.82 -2.75
N ILE A 86 -8.31 -12.18 -2.62
CA ILE A 86 -9.41 -11.21 -2.53
C ILE A 86 -9.19 -10.31 -1.31
N THR A 87 -8.84 -10.87 -0.17
CA THR A 87 -8.59 -10.12 1.07
C THR A 87 -7.47 -9.09 0.88
N GLU A 88 -6.35 -9.47 0.26
CA GLU A 88 -5.26 -8.55 -0.08
C GLU A 88 -5.74 -7.42 -1.02
N ILE A 89 -6.51 -7.75 -2.05
CA ILE A 89 -7.07 -6.77 -2.99
C ILE A 89 -8.01 -5.80 -2.30
N LEU A 90 -8.93 -6.30 -1.46
CA LEU A 90 -9.88 -5.47 -0.73
C LEU A 90 -9.18 -4.58 0.28
N ALA A 91 -8.21 -5.11 1.03
CA ALA A 91 -7.37 -4.31 1.93
C ALA A 91 -6.60 -3.22 1.19
N PHE A 92 -6.08 -3.53 0.00
CA PHE A 92 -5.41 -2.56 -0.86
C PHE A 92 -6.36 -1.45 -1.35
N ILE A 93 -7.57 -1.82 -1.79
CA ILE A 93 -8.60 -0.87 -2.24
C ILE A 93 -9.07 0.01 -1.09
N GLU A 94 -9.39 -0.58 0.06
CA GLU A 94 -9.77 0.18 1.25
C GLU A 94 -8.64 1.09 1.69
N GLY A 95 -7.38 0.65 1.68
CA GLY A 95 -6.23 1.51 1.94
C GLY A 95 -5.99 2.61 0.91
N MET A 96 -6.51 2.49 -0.33
CA MET A 96 -6.53 3.60 -1.29
C MET A 96 -7.70 4.57 -1.06
N ARG A 97 -8.81 4.09 -0.49
CA ARG A 97 -10.05 4.85 -0.31
C ARG A 97 -10.10 5.57 1.02
N SER A 98 -9.71 4.88 2.08
CA SER A 98 -9.46 5.48 3.36
C SER A 98 -8.33 6.47 3.13
N ASN A 99 -8.59 7.75 3.42
CA ASN A 99 -7.52 8.74 3.55
C ASN A 99 -6.75 8.42 4.84
N LYS A 100 -6.27 7.19 4.98
CA LYS A 100 -5.78 6.57 6.20
C LYS A 100 -4.68 5.56 5.86
N ILE A 101 -3.61 5.60 6.64
CA ILE A 101 -2.48 4.67 6.57
C ILE A 101 -2.20 4.18 7.98
N THR A 102 -1.93 2.90 8.15
CA THR A 102 -1.69 2.30 9.47
C THR A 102 -0.22 1.95 9.62
N VAL A 103 0.41 2.29 10.75
CA VAL A 103 1.82 2.02 11.04
C VAL A 103 1.97 1.29 12.37
N LYS A 104 2.94 0.36 12.46
CA LYS A 104 3.29 -0.28 13.74
C LYS A 104 3.82 0.74 14.74
N ALA A 105 3.35 0.66 15.99
CA ALA A 105 3.78 1.55 17.08
C ALA A 105 5.30 1.56 17.27
N ASP A 106 5.93 0.39 17.35
CA ASP A 106 7.38 0.27 17.51
C ASP A 106 8.16 0.91 16.36
N LEU A 107 7.64 0.79 15.12
CA LEU A 107 8.29 1.36 13.94
C LEU A 107 8.28 2.89 13.98
N ILE A 108 7.12 3.50 14.26
CA ILE A 108 7.04 4.98 14.29
C ILE A 108 7.86 5.55 15.45
N ASN A 109 7.89 4.87 16.61
CA ASN A 109 8.72 5.25 17.74
C ASN A 109 10.21 5.14 17.42
N GLY A 110 10.63 4.08 16.72
CA GLY A 110 11.99 3.93 16.22
C GLY A 110 12.39 5.04 15.24
N ILE A 111 11.47 5.45 14.35
CA ILE A 111 11.68 6.58 13.43
C ILE A 111 11.85 7.89 14.21
N LEU A 112 11.01 8.16 15.22
CA LEU A 112 11.13 9.36 16.07
C LEU A 112 12.48 9.41 16.79
N ALA A 113 12.96 8.29 17.32
CA ALA A 113 14.28 8.18 17.92
C ALA A 113 15.40 8.46 16.90
N LEU A 114 15.31 7.85 15.71
CA LEU A 114 16.28 8.08 14.63
C LEU A 114 16.34 9.56 14.21
N CYS A 115 15.19 10.23 14.10
CA CYS A 115 15.13 11.67 13.80
C CYS A 115 15.88 12.50 14.86
N ARG A 116 15.75 12.14 16.13
CA ARG A 116 16.40 12.84 17.25
C ARG A 116 17.91 12.66 17.21
N ASP A 117 18.39 11.45 16.95
CA ASP A 117 19.82 11.12 16.91
C ASP A 117 20.54 11.77 15.71
N HIS A 118 19.82 11.96 14.60
CA HIS A 118 20.37 12.58 13.39
C HIS A 118 20.21 14.09 13.31
N HIS A 119 19.50 14.72 14.25
CA HIS A 119 19.31 16.16 14.27
C HIS A 119 20.66 16.91 14.31
N PRO A 120 20.88 17.98 13.53
CA PRO A 120 19.92 18.71 12.69
C PRO A 120 19.89 18.27 11.21
N ARG A 121 20.38 17.07 10.86
CA ARG A 121 20.24 16.56 9.49
C ARG A 121 18.90 15.86 9.31
N GLU A 122 18.32 16.01 8.12
CA GLU A 122 17.14 15.25 7.74
C GLU A 122 17.47 13.77 7.60
N ILE A 123 16.57 12.92 8.08
CA ILE A 123 16.53 11.52 7.69
C ILE A 123 15.69 11.39 6.43
N LEU A 124 15.96 10.35 5.62
CA LEU A 124 15.12 9.98 4.48
C LEU A 124 15.05 8.45 4.41
N GLY A 125 13.83 7.94 4.35
CA GLY A 125 13.52 6.51 4.34
C GLY A 125 12.42 6.17 3.35
N LEU A 126 12.41 4.91 2.93
CA LEU A 126 11.29 4.28 2.25
C LEU A 126 10.54 3.39 3.24
N LEU A 127 9.25 3.24 3.01
CA LEU A 127 8.35 2.52 3.91
C LEU A 127 7.74 1.32 3.18
N ARG A 128 7.93 0.14 3.76
CA ARG A 128 7.31 -1.10 3.29
C ARG A 128 5.95 -1.27 3.92
N VAL A 129 4.97 -1.66 3.11
CA VAL A 129 3.63 -2.03 3.56
C VAL A 129 3.42 -3.52 3.35
N ASP A 130 2.99 -4.19 4.41
CA ASP A 130 2.49 -5.57 4.37
C ASP A 130 1.06 -5.59 4.91
N LYS A 131 0.15 -6.18 4.13
CA LYS A 131 -1.29 -6.29 4.46
C LYS A 131 -1.93 -4.97 4.94
N GLY A 132 -1.53 -3.85 4.35
CA GLY A 132 -2.07 -2.52 4.67
C GLY A 132 -1.44 -1.83 5.89
N ILE A 133 -0.44 -2.45 6.52
CA ILE A 133 0.28 -1.90 7.67
C ILE A 133 1.72 -1.57 7.25
N ILE A 134 2.23 -0.41 7.65
CA ILE A 134 3.65 -0.07 7.49
C ILE A 134 4.46 -0.91 8.48
N THR A 135 5.34 -1.75 7.96
CA THR A 135 6.11 -2.73 8.74
C THR A 135 7.60 -2.48 8.78
N GLU A 136 8.18 -1.79 7.81
CA GLU A 136 9.63 -1.59 7.74
C GLU A 136 10.01 -0.18 7.25
N PHE A 137 11.14 0.29 7.77
CA PHE A 137 11.87 1.47 7.30
C PHE A 137 13.11 1.00 6.54
N ILE A 138 13.32 1.52 5.33
CA ILE A 138 14.45 1.15 4.46
C ILE A 138 15.22 2.40 4.06
N LEU A 139 16.53 2.39 4.29
CA LEU A 139 17.40 3.46 3.80
C LEU A 139 17.53 3.37 2.27
N PRO A 140 17.15 4.42 1.51
CA PRO A 140 17.28 4.40 0.07
C PRO A 140 18.78 4.42 -0.31
N PRO A 141 19.27 3.47 -1.13
CA PRO A 141 20.66 3.48 -1.58
C PRO A 141 21.00 4.78 -2.32
N GLY A 142 22.07 5.46 -1.89
CA GLY A 142 22.51 6.71 -2.49
C GLY A 142 21.57 7.90 -2.24
N ALA A 143 20.76 7.85 -1.18
CA ALA A 143 20.06 9.02 -0.68
C ALA A 143 21.05 10.12 -0.29
N ILE A 144 20.75 11.36 -0.65
CA ILE A 144 21.53 12.54 -0.28
C ILE A 144 20.64 13.37 0.65
N THR A 145 21.07 13.56 1.89
CA THR A 145 20.36 14.38 2.88
C THR A 145 21.23 15.52 3.38
N SER A 146 20.57 16.58 3.84
CA SER A 146 21.19 17.78 4.42
C SER A 146 20.35 18.24 5.60
N ASN A 147 20.61 19.41 6.15
CA ASN A 147 19.76 20.03 7.17
C ASN A 147 18.52 20.77 6.60
N LYS A 148 18.34 20.77 5.27
CA LYS A 148 17.26 21.50 4.58
C LYS A 148 16.44 20.65 3.59
N SER A 149 16.99 19.54 3.13
CA SER A 149 16.36 18.70 2.11
C SER A 149 17.01 17.33 2.01
N GLY A 150 16.18 16.34 1.65
CA GLY A 150 16.58 15.03 1.16
C GLY A 150 16.19 14.80 -0.32
N VAL A 151 16.96 13.95 -0.98
CA VAL A 151 16.63 13.43 -2.32
C VAL A 151 17.06 11.97 -2.46
N TYR A 152 16.27 11.21 -3.21
CA TYR A 152 16.60 9.85 -3.63
C TYR A 152 16.23 9.65 -5.10
N TYR A 153 16.73 8.56 -5.69
CA TYR A 153 16.56 8.27 -7.12
C TYR A 153 15.82 6.94 -7.32
N PRO A 154 14.48 6.94 -7.41
CA PRO A 154 13.68 5.71 -7.54
C PRO A 154 14.10 4.81 -8.72
N ARG A 155 14.62 5.40 -9.81
CA ARG A 155 15.09 4.65 -10.99
C ARG A 155 16.32 3.78 -10.73
N ARG A 156 17.04 4.01 -9.63
CA ARG A 156 18.23 3.21 -9.24
C ARG A 156 17.87 2.04 -8.33
N MET A 157 16.59 1.87 -8.02
CA MET A 157 16.12 0.84 -7.10
C MET A 157 15.49 -0.33 -7.86
N PRO A 158 15.68 -1.57 -7.37
CA PRO A 158 14.88 -2.70 -7.82
C PRO A 158 13.39 -2.40 -7.70
N SER A 159 12.59 -2.95 -8.61
CA SER A 159 11.14 -2.82 -8.50
C SER A 159 10.64 -3.63 -7.31
N ASP A 160 10.22 -2.93 -6.25
CA ASP A 160 9.60 -3.52 -5.08
C ASP A 160 8.23 -2.84 -4.86
N PRO A 161 7.13 -3.54 -5.16
CA PRO A 161 5.80 -2.97 -5.09
C PRO A 161 5.32 -2.72 -3.66
N SER A 162 5.91 -3.40 -2.68
CA SER A 162 5.56 -3.21 -1.28
C SER A 162 6.22 -1.96 -0.67
N LEU A 163 7.16 -1.31 -1.38
CA LEU A 163 7.64 0.03 -1.03
C LEU A 163 6.62 1.07 -1.48
N GLU A 164 5.68 1.34 -0.59
CA GLU A 164 4.51 2.14 -0.88
C GLU A 164 4.60 3.58 -0.36
N GLY A 165 5.61 3.94 0.44
CA GLY A 165 5.73 5.30 0.94
C GLY A 165 7.14 5.75 1.26
N THR A 166 7.26 6.99 1.70
CA THR A 166 8.52 7.58 2.19
C THR A 166 8.32 8.20 3.57
N VAL A 167 9.42 8.40 4.29
CA VAL A 167 9.46 9.25 5.48
C VAL A 167 10.68 10.15 5.43
N HIS A 168 10.54 11.40 5.85
CA HIS A 168 11.68 12.29 6.11
C HIS A 168 11.41 13.19 7.31
N SER A 169 12.48 13.77 7.87
CA SER A 169 12.37 14.68 9.01
C SER A 169 12.64 16.13 8.64
N HIS A 170 12.00 17.06 9.35
CA HIS A 170 12.22 18.50 9.24
C HIS A 170 12.82 19.04 10.55
N PRO A 171 14.12 19.39 10.55
CA PRO A 171 14.80 20.04 11.67
C PRO A 171 14.16 21.36 12.11
N SER A 172 13.45 22.04 11.20
CA SER A 172 12.73 23.28 11.46
C SER A 172 11.48 23.11 12.34
N GLY A 173 11.01 21.88 12.55
CA GLY A 173 9.79 21.59 13.31
C GLY A 173 8.50 21.73 12.51
N ASN A 174 8.51 22.26 11.29
CA ASN A 174 7.31 22.35 10.47
C ASN A 174 7.02 21.01 9.78
N PRO A 175 5.96 20.25 10.14
CA PRO A 175 5.70 18.93 9.56
C PRO A 175 4.90 18.99 8.25
N ASN A 176 4.86 20.14 7.57
CA ASN A 176 4.16 20.29 6.28
C ASN A 176 5.16 20.23 5.12
N PRO A 177 4.76 19.68 3.95
CA PRO A 177 5.66 19.52 2.82
C PRO A 177 6.08 20.86 2.21
N SER A 178 7.34 20.96 1.83
CA SER A 178 7.88 22.04 1.02
C SER A 178 7.63 21.79 -0.48
N PRO A 179 7.71 22.82 -1.35
CA PRO A 179 7.70 22.62 -2.79
C PRO A 179 8.83 21.73 -3.30
N THR A 180 9.95 21.67 -2.58
CA THR A 180 11.07 20.78 -2.88
C THR A 180 10.66 19.33 -2.61
N ASP A 181 10.03 19.05 -1.47
CA ASP A 181 9.60 17.69 -1.08
C ASP A 181 8.65 17.10 -2.13
N LEU A 182 7.70 17.91 -2.60
CA LEU A 182 6.76 17.51 -3.65
C LEU A 182 7.46 17.08 -4.95
N LYS A 183 8.63 17.66 -5.24
CA LYS A 183 9.40 17.42 -6.46
C LYS A 183 10.51 16.38 -6.29
N SER A 184 11.07 16.21 -5.09
CA SER A 184 12.26 15.37 -4.84
C SER A 184 11.94 14.08 -4.07
N ILE A 185 10.98 14.10 -3.16
CA ILE A 185 10.65 12.98 -2.28
C ILE A 185 9.29 12.36 -2.70
N PHE A 186 8.31 13.19 -3.06
CA PHE A 186 6.95 12.72 -3.40
C PHE A 186 6.84 12.22 -4.85
N ILE A 187 7.98 11.84 -5.45
CA ILE A 187 8.04 11.41 -6.85
C ILE A 187 7.36 10.04 -7.03
N LYS A 188 7.53 9.14 -6.05
CA LYS A 188 7.00 7.77 -6.07
C LYS A 188 6.58 7.34 -4.66
N GLY A 189 5.47 6.60 -4.58
CA GLY A 189 4.83 6.22 -3.32
C GLY A 189 3.37 6.62 -3.32
N ARG A 190 2.55 5.91 -2.56
CA ARG A 190 1.15 6.21 -2.28
C ARG A 190 1.01 7.29 -1.20
N PHE A 191 1.92 7.31 -0.23
CA PHE A 191 1.90 8.24 0.89
C PHE A 191 3.32 8.66 1.32
N HIS A 192 3.40 9.77 2.06
CA HIS A 192 4.66 10.36 2.51
C HIS A 192 4.48 10.90 3.93
N ILE A 193 5.36 10.46 4.84
CA ILE A 193 5.36 10.88 6.24
C ILE A 193 6.43 11.97 6.44
N ILE A 194 6.08 13.03 7.16
CA ILE A 194 7.00 14.08 7.58
C ILE A 194 7.02 14.12 9.10
N VAL A 195 8.23 14.14 9.68
CA VAL A 195 8.44 14.22 11.13
C VAL A 195 9.13 15.55 11.48
N GLY A 196 8.43 16.46 12.14
CA GLY A 196 8.98 17.73 12.63
C GLY A 196 9.71 17.58 13.96
N PHE A 197 10.77 18.36 14.18
CA PHE A 197 11.30 18.63 15.51
C PHE A 197 10.17 19.11 16.45
N PRO A 198 10.10 18.71 17.74
CA PRO A 198 11.12 18.01 18.54
C PRO A 198 11.13 16.47 18.50
N TYR A 199 10.35 15.83 17.63
CA TYR A 199 10.30 14.36 17.50
C TYR A 199 9.89 13.61 18.78
N ASP A 200 9.22 14.28 19.71
CA ASP A 200 8.91 13.76 21.05
C ASP A 200 7.63 12.91 21.09
N ASN A 201 6.67 13.20 20.22
CA ASN A 201 5.39 12.54 20.18
C ASN A 201 4.77 12.55 18.77
N LEU A 202 3.61 11.90 18.63
CA LEU A 202 2.91 11.75 17.35
C LEU A 202 2.39 13.06 16.75
N ASN A 203 2.27 14.15 17.52
CA ASN A 203 1.89 15.45 16.97
C ASN A 203 2.97 16.04 16.05
N CYS A 204 4.21 15.56 16.18
CA CYS A 204 5.31 15.86 15.27
C CYS A 204 5.16 15.18 13.90
N VAL A 205 4.24 14.23 13.75
CA VAL A 205 4.13 13.37 12.57
C VAL A 205 2.91 13.78 11.74
N LYS A 206 3.12 13.98 10.43
CA LYS A 206 2.03 14.13 9.47
C LYS A 206 2.23 13.22 8.28
N CYS A 207 1.12 12.75 7.70
CA CYS A 207 1.11 11.91 6.52
C CYS A 207 0.38 12.63 5.38
N PHE A 208 0.87 12.48 4.15
CA PHE A 208 0.37 13.16 2.96
C PHE A 208 0.29 12.22 1.76
N ASP A 209 -0.62 12.52 0.85
CA ASP A 209 -0.62 11.92 -0.49
C ASP A 209 0.45 12.56 -1.39
N ARG A 210 0.58 12.04 -2.62
CA ARG A 210 1.54 12.53 -3.61
C ARG A 210 1.35 14.01 -4.01
N LYS A 211 0.18 14.60 -3.73
CA LYS A 211 -0.15 16.00 -4.02
C LYS A 211 0.03 16.90 -2.79
N GLY A 212 0.49 16.36 -1.65
CA GLY A 212 0.61 17.10 -0.40
C GLY A 212 -0.70 17.26 0.37
N LYS A 213 -1.75 16.49 0.03
CA LYS A 213 -3.00 16.49 0.79
C LYS A 213 -2.87 15.58 2.01
N GLY A 214 -3.27 16.05 3.19
CA GLY A 214 -3.15 15.30 4.43
C GLY A 214 -3.92 13.98 4.43
N ILE A 215 -3.29 12.92 4.93
CA ILE A 215 -3.79 11.56 5.16
C ILE A 215 -3.77 11.30 6.67
N ASN A 216 -4.78 10.62 7.20
CA ASN A 216 -4.81 10.17 8.58
C ASN A 216 -3.77 9.05 8.83
N LEU A 217 -2.94 9.17 9.85
CA LEU A 217 -2.01 8.12 10.25
C LEU A 217 -2.55 7.42 11.49
N GLN A 218 -2.90 6.14 11.37
CA GLN A 218 -3.30 5.30 12.49
C GLN A 218 -2.11 4.53 13.04
N ILE A 219 -2.01 4.46 14.37
CA ILE A 219 -1.05 3.60 15.05
C ILE A 219 -1.71 2.26 15.35
N ASN A 220 -0.98 1.17 15.08
CA ASN A 220 -1.36 -0.18 15.43
C ASN A 220 -0.31 -0.78 16.36
N ASP A 221 -0.77 -1.28 17.50
CA ASP A 221 0.06 -1.99 18.48
C ASP A 221 0.36 -3.43 18.03
#